data_AF-A0AAV0Y686-F1
#
_entry.id   AF-A0AAV0Y686-F1
#
_cell.length_a   1.000
_cell.length_b   1.000
_cell.length_c   1.000
_cell.angle_alpha   90.00
_cell.angle_beta   90.00
_cell.angle_gamma   90.00
#
_symmetry.space_group_name_H-M   'P 1'
#
loop_
_entity.id
_entity.type
_entity.pdbx_description
1 polymer ?
#
loop_
_entity_poly.entity_id
_entity_poly.type
_entity_poly.pdbx_seq_one_letter_code
_entity_poly.pdbx_strand_id
1 'polypeptide(L)'
;MHLTDACNRCMPKASYEWGKKPCYWWTQTIAKLRKECMRLRRKLRRFRARHEDCATSVEEFRLLKRNLKTEIKKSKDNSWRELCNQVETDPWGTPYKLATNKLVGRRPITGITKPG
;
A
#
# COMPACT_ATOMS: atom_id res chain seq x y z
N MET A 1 37.72 -21.75 8.54
CA MET A 1 36.63 -21.01 7.86
C MET A 1 35.34 -21.75 8.16
N HIS A 2 34.46 -21.19 8.99
CA HIS A 2 33.23 -21.88 9.41
C HIS A 2 32.28 -22.00 8.21
N LEU A 3 31.61 -23.16 8.05
CA LEU A 3 30.72 -23.47 6.93
C LEU A 3 29.69 -22.37 6.64
N THR A 4 29.22 -21.69 7.70
CA THR A 4 28.30 -20.55 7.62
C THR A 4 28.87 -19.38 6.81
N ASP A 5 30.16 -19.06 6.96
CA ASP A 5 30.80 -17.97 6.22
C ASP A 5 30.97 -18.31 4.74
N ALA A 6 31.33 -19.56 4.44
CA ALA A 6 31.41 -20.06 3.07
C ALA A 6 30.03 -20.02 2.40
N CYS A 7 28.98 -20.50 3.08
CA CYS A 7 27.61 -20.45 2.59
C CYS A 7 27.11 -19.01 2.37
N ASN A 8 27.34 -18.09 3.30
CA ASN A 8 26.92 -16.70 3.14
C ASN A 8 27.64 -15.99 1.98
N ARG A 9 28.90 -16.39 1.69
CA ARG A 9 29.69 -15.82 0.60
C ARG A 9 29.33 -16.39 -0.76
N CYS A 10 29.06 -17.70 -0.84
CA CYS A 10 28.67 -18.37 -2.08
C CYS A 10 27.18 -18.20 -2.41
N MET A 11 26.34 -17.94 -1.39
CA MET A 11 24.90 -17.72 -1.53
C MET A 11 24.50 -16.40 -0.84
N PRO A 12 24.86 -15.24 -1.40
CA PRO A 12 24.41 -13.96 -0.88
C PRO A 12 22.88 -13.93 -0.89
N LYS A 13 22.27 -13.73 0.29
CA LYS A 13 20.82 -13.57 0.39
C LYS A 13 20.42 -12.35 -0.43
N ALA A 14 19.43 -12.51 -1.31
CA ALA A 14 18.89 -11.39 -2.06
C ALA A 14 18.37 -10.32 -1.08
N SER A 15 19.14 -9.25 -0.91
CA SER A 15 18.71 -8.02 -0.26
C SER A 15 17.77 -7.32 -1.24
N TYR A 16 16.46 -7.38 -1.00
CA TYR A 16 15.53 -6.48 -1.69
C TYR A 16 15.61 -5.11 -1.01
N GLU A 17 16.75 -4.44 -1.18
CA GLU A 17 17.07 -3.14 -0.57
C GLU A 17 16.15 -2.02 -1.07
N TRP A 18 15.53 -2.24 -2.24
CA TRP A 18 14.62 -1.30 -2.85
C TRP A 18 13.19 -1.59 -2.41
N GLY A 19 12.79 -1.06 -1.26
CA GLY A 19 11.38 -1.04 -0.85
C GLY A 19 10.45 -0.60 -2.00
N LYS A 20 9.22 -1.15 -2.03
CA LYS A 20 8.22 -0.77 -3.05
C LYS A 20 8.01 0.75 -2.99
N LYS A 21 7.87 1.40 -4.16
CA LYS A 21 7.59 2.84 -4.22
C LYS A 21 6.37 3.14 -3.33
N PRO A 22 6.46 4.11 -2.40
CA PRO A 22 5.31 4.51 -1.61
C PRO A 22 4.21 4.94 -2.58
N CYS A 23 3.08 4.27 -2.51
CA CYS A 23 2.02 4.50 -3.47
C CYS A 23 1.32 5.80 -3.08
N TYR A 24 1.50 6.91 -3.79
CA TYR A 24 0.33 7.62 -4.32
C TYR A 24 -0.84 8.04 -3.41
N TRP A 25 -1.71 7.08 -3.17
CA TRP A 25 -2.98 7.15 -2.47
C TRP A 25 -2.97 6.28 -1.20
N TRP A 26 -1.80 5.79 -0.79
CA TRP A 26 -1.63 4.95 0.38
C TRP A 26 -1.50 5.79 1.63
N THR A 27 -2.44 5.61 2.56
CA THR A 27 -2.48 6.34 3.83
C THR A 27 -2.38 5.38 5.01
N GLN A 28 -2.02 5.92 6.17
CA GLN A 28 -1.97 5.14 7.42
C GLN A 28 -3.33 4.50 7.75
N THR A 29 -4.44 5.16 7.40
CA THR A 29 -5.81 4.65 7.57
C THR A 29 -6.05 3.42 6.70
N ILE A 30 -5.68 3.47 5.42
CA ILE A 30 -5.77 2.32 4.50
C ILE A 30 -4.89 1.16 5.00
N ALA A 31 -3.68 1.45 5.48
CA ALA A 31 -2.79 0.44 6.05
C ALA A 31 -3.41 -0.28 7.25
N LYS A 32 -3.99 0.49 8.19
CA LYS A 32 -4.71 -0.05 9.36
C LYS A 32 -5.91 -0.91 8.94
N LEU A 33 -6.78 -0.38 8.07
CA LEU A 33 -7.96 -1.12 7.57
C LEU A 33 -7.58 -2.40 6.84
N ARG A 34 -6.51 -2.37 6.03
CA ARG A 34 -6.01 -3.56 5.35
C ARG A 34 -5.47 -4.60 6.33
N LYS A 35 -4.73 -4.18 7.36
CA LYS A 35 -4.22 -5.08 8.41
C LYS A 35 -5.37 -5.80 9.11
N GLU A 36 -6.41 -5.08 9.51
CA GLU A 36 -7.60 -5.65 10.15
C GLU A 36 -8.38 -6.56 9.20
N CYS A 37 -8.59 -6.14 7.95
CA CYS A 37 -9.25 -6.96 6.94
C CYS A 37 -8.50 -8.29 6.69
N MET A 38 -7.16 -8.25 6.64
CA MET A 38 -6.34 -9.46 6.51
C MET A 38 -6.39 -10.35 7.77
N ARG A 39 -6.43 -9.74 8.96
CA ARG A 39 -6.61 -10.46 10.24
C ARG A 39 -7.92 -11.24 10.24
N LEU A 40 -9.04 -10.60 9.91
CA LEU A 40 -10.34 -11.27 9.83
C LEU A 40 -10.40 -12.32 8.73
N ARG A 41 -9.82 -12.05 7.54
CA ARG A 41 -9.74 -13.07 6.48
C ARG A 41 -9.03 -14.33 6.95
N ARG A 42 -7.92 -14.20 7.69
CA ARG A 42 -7.20 -15.35 8.27
C ARG A 42 -8.02 -16.04 9.36
N LYS A 43 -8.75 -15.29 10.19
CA LYS A 43 -9.67 -15.84 11.20
C LYS A 43 -10.78 -16.67 10.53
N LEU A 44 -11.47 -16.13 9.52
CA LEU A 44 -12.50 -16.82 8.75
C LEU A 44 -11.99 -18.07 8.05
N ARG A 45 -10.78 -18.02 7.47
CA ARG A 45 -10.17 -19.20 6.85
C ARG A 45 -9.96 -20.34 7.88
N ARG A 46 -9.57 -20.00 9.11
CA ARG A 46 -9.41 -20.98 10.19
C ARG A 46 -10.74 -21.54 10.67
N PHE A 47 -11.76 -20.69 10.87
CA PHE A 47 -13.10 -21.14 11.21
C PHE A 47 -13.67 -22.10 10.18
N ARG A 48 -13.54 -21.77 8.90
CA ARG A 48 -13.99 -22.65 7.80
C ARG A 48 -13.29 -24.00 7.81
N ALA A 49 -12.00 -24.03 8.14
CA ALA A 49 -11.23 -25.27 8.25
C ALA A 49 -11.64 -26.13 9.46
N ARG A 50 -12.23 -25.53 10.49
CA ARG A 50 -12.68 -26.20 11.71
C ARG A 50 -14.20 -26.45 11.77
N HIS A 51 -14.93 -26.11 10.71
CA HIS A 51 -16.40 -26.18 10.66
C HIS A 51 -17.09 -25.44 11.82
N GLU A 52 -16.46 -24.37 12.32
CA GLU A 52 -16.99 -23.51 13.38
C GLU A 52 -17.92 -22.44 12.78
N ASP A 53 -19.00 -22.10 13.49
CA ASP A 53 -19.85 -20.96 13.11
C ASP A 53 -19.03 -19.66 13.18
N CYS A 54 -19.15 -18.85 12.14
CA CYS A 54 -18.42 -17.61 11.98
C CYS A 54 -19.28 -16.46 11.43
N ALA A 55 -20.61 -16.56 11.50
CA ALA A 55 -21.53 -15.57 10.95
C ALA A 55 -21.18 -14.12 11.35
N THR A 56 -20.90 -13.89 12.64
CA THR A 56 -20.48 -12.57 13.16
C THR A 56 -19.17 -12.08 12.55
N SER A 57 -18.15 -12.94 12.48
CA SER A 57 -16.85 -12.61 11.88
C SER A 57 -16.94 -12.40 10.36
N VAL A 58 -17.93 -12.99 9.69
CA VAL A 58 -18.19 -12.77 8.25
C VAL A 58 -18.75 -11.37 8.03
N GLU A 59 -19.70 -10.92 8.85
CA GLU A 59 -20.27 -9.57 8.75
C GLU A 59 -19.24 -8.49 9.07
N GLU A 60 -18.44 -8.68 10.13
CA GLU A 60 -17.31 -7.78 10.44
C GLU A 60 -16.33 -7.67 9.27
N PHE A 61 -16.00 -8.79 8.63
CA PHE A 61 -15.13 -8.80 7.46
C PHE A 61 -15.76 -8.06 6.27
N ARG A 62 -17.05 -8.26 6.02
CA ARG A 62 -17.80 -7.55 4.96
C ARG A 62 -17.80 -6.04 5.21
N LEU A 63 -18.01 -5.60 6.45
CA LEU A 63 -17.96 -4.20 6.84
C LEU A 63 -16.57 -3.60 6.66
N LEU A 64 -15.52 -4.23 7.20
CA LEU A 64 -14.15 -3.74 7.03
C LEU A 64 -13.70 -3.72 5.57
N LYS A 65 -14.13 -4.68 4.77
CA LYS A 65 -13.86 -4.71 3.32
C LYS A 65 -14.55 -3.56 2.60
N ARG A 66 -15.79 -3.21 2.99
CA ARG A 66 -16.51 -2.03 2.47
C ARG A 66 -15.77 -0.74 2.85
N ASN A 67 -15.43 -0.57 4.12
CA ASN A 67 -14.71 0.61 4.61
C ASN A 67 -13.35 0.77 3.92
N LEU A 68 -12.60 -0.32 3.76
CA LEU A 68 -11.32 -0.30 3.03
C LEU A 68 -11.51 0.16 1.57
N LYS A 69 -12.54 -0.32 0.88
CA LYS A 69 -12.83 0.12 -0.50
C LYS A 69 -13.18 1.61 -0.56
N THR A 70 -14.03 2.07 0.36
CA THR A 70 -14.43 3.48 0.45
C THR A 70 -13.23 4.38 0.71
N GLU A 71 -12.38 4.04 1.68
CA GLU A 71 -11.17 4.83 1.99
C GLU A 71 -10.15 4.81 0.85
N ILE A 72 -9.98 3.69 0.14
CA ILE A 72 -9.13 3.65 -1.07
C ILE A 72 -9.68 4.58 -2.14
N LYS A 73 -10.99 4.55 -2.41
CA LYS A 73 -11.62 5.43 -3.40
C LYS A 73 -11.43 6.89 -3.00
N LYS A 74 -11.79 7.25 -1.77
CA LYS A 74 -11.62 8.59 -1.21
C LYS A 74 -10.18 9.08 -1.30
N SER A 75 -9.21 8.25 -0.94
CA SER A 75 -7.80 8.66 -1.01
C SER A 75 -7.31 8.85 -2.45
N LYS A 76 -7.76 8.03 -3.39
CA LYS A 76 -7.44 8.22 -4.81
C LYS A 76 -8.05 9.50 -5.36
N ASP A 77 -9.32 9.75 -5.04
CA ASP A 77 -10.05 10.95 -5.47
C ASP A 77 -9.38 12.21 -4.91
N ASN A 78 -8.97 12.18 -3.62
CA ASN A 78 -8.24 13.28 -3.00
C ASN A 78 -6.87 13.52 -3.67
N SER A 79 -6.08 12.46 -3.89
CA SER A 79 -4.80 12.59 -4.58
C SER A 79 -4.95 13.11 -6.01
N TRP A 80 -6.04 12.75 -6.69
CA TRP A 80 -6.34 13.28 -8.02
C TRP A 80 -6.70 14.78 -7.97
N ARG A 81 -7.57 15.19 -7.04
CA ARG A 81 -7.91 16.60 -6.83
C ARG A 81 -6.69 17.46 -6.48
N GLU A 82 -5.82 16.95 -5.61
CA GLU A 82 -4.58 17.62 -5.23
C GLU A 82 -3.66 17.81 -6.45
N LEU A 83 -3.55 16.81 -7.32
CA LEU A 83 -2.80 16.92 -8.56
C LEU A 83 -3.43 17.96 -9.51
N CYS A 84 -4.75 18.00 -9.66
CA CYS A 84 -5.43 19.02 -10.46
C CYS A 84 -5.18 20.44 -9.91
N ASN A 85 -5.27 20.63 -8.59
CA ASN A 85 -4.99 21.93 -7.98
C ASN A 85 -3.54 22.40 -8.21
N GLN A 86 -2.58 21.47 -8.30
CA GLN A 86 -1.20 21.81 -8.66
C GLN A 86 -1.07 22.35 -10.10
N VAL A 87 -1.96 21.97 -11.02
CA VAL A 87 -1.95 22.49 -12.40
C VAL A 87 -2.24 23.99 -12.41
N GLU A 88 -3.23 24.43 -11.62
CA GLU A 88 -3.60 25.84 -11.50
C GLU A 88 -2.46 26.71 -10.93
N THR A 89 -1.61 26.11 -10.09
CA THR A 89 -0.50 26.82 -9.44
C THR A 89 0.79 26.78 -10.26
N ASP A 90 1.10 25.63 -10.87
CA ASP A 90 2.28 25.42 -11.70
C ASP A 90 1.93 24.53 -12.92
N PRO A 91 1.52 25.14 -14.04
CA PRO A 91 1.12 24.43 -15.25
C PRO A 91 2.22 23.55 -15.85
N TRP A 92 3.50 23.86 -15.60
CA TRP A 92 4.67 23.14 -16.13
C TRP A 92 5.34 22.23 -15.10
N GLY A 93 4.72 22.10 -13.93
CA GLY A 93 5.23 21.38 -12.76
C GLY A 93 5.08 19.87 -12.84
N THR A 94 4.77 19.29 -11.69
CA THR A 94 4.58 17.84 -11.52
C THR A 94 3.45 17.27 -12.40
N PRO A 95 2.28 17.92 -12.54
CA PRO A 95 1.20 17.38 -13.37
C PRO A 95 1.58 17.26 -14.85
N TYR A 96 2.21 18.29 -15.43
CA TYR A 96 2.67 18.27 -16.82
C TYR A 96 3.73 17.19 -17.04
N LYS A 97 4.71 17.08 -16.13
CA LYS A 97 5.76 16.05 -16.22
C LYS A 97 5.18 14.65 -16.08
N LEU A 98 4.14 14.46 -15.27
CA LEU A 98 3.44 13.18 -15.14
C LEU A 98 2.71 12.83 -16.45
N ALA A 99 1.92 13.76 -17.01
CA ALA A 99 1.17 13.54 -18.24
C ALA A 99 2.08 13.28 -19.46
N THR A 100 3.25 13.92 -19.49
CA THR A 100 4.23 13.78 -20.59
C THR A 100 5.29 12.70 -20.36
N ASN A 101 5.17 11.89 -19.29
CA ASN A 101 6.19 10.90 -18.87
C ASN A 101 7.61 11.48 -18.68
N LYS A 102 7.72 12.77 -18.38
CA LYS A 102 8.99 13.50 -18.13
C LYS A 102 9.37 13.55 -16.63
N LEU A 103 8.78 12.70 -15.79
CA LEU A 103 9.16 12.60 -14.38
C LEU A 103 10.53 11.90 -14.25
N VAL A 104 11.58 12.71 -14.09
CA VAL A 104 12.96 12.22 -13.94
C VAL A 104 13.23 11.76 -12.50
N GLY A 105 13.48 10.46 -12.34
CA GLY A 105 14.00 9.83 -11.13
C GLY A 105 12.96 9.36 -10.10
N ARG A 106 13.44 8.71 -9.02
CA ARG A 106 12.64 8.35 -7.83
C ARG A 106 12.44 9.57 -6.94
N ARG A 107 11.68 10.57 -7.40
CA ARG A 107 11.33 11.71 -6.53
C ARG A 107 10.16 11.34 -5.63
N PRO A 108 10.27 11.54 -4.30
CA PRO A 108 9.10 11.53 -3.44
C PRO A 108 8.12 12.57 -3.99
N ILE A 109 6.82 12.24 -4.02
CA ILE A 109 5.82 13.26 -4.29
C ILE A 109 5.88 14.23 -3.10
N THR A 110 6.32 15.45 -3.37
CA THR A 110 6.44 16.52 -2.37
C THR A 110 5.11 16.69 -1.66
N GLY A 111 5.12 16.68 -0.32
CA GLY A 111 3.91 16.87 0.51
C GLY A 111 3.23 15.59 0.99
N ILE A 112 3.61 14.39 0.52
CA ILE A 112 2.96 13.14 0.94
C ILE A 112 3.93 12.19 1.65
N THR A 113 4.06 12.35 2.96
CA THR A 113 4.71 11.35 3.84
C THR A 113 3.82 10.11 3.90
N LYS A 114 4.22 9.05 3.21
CA LYS A 114 3.48 7.79 3.19
C LYS A 114 4.25 6.71 3.95
N PRO A 115 3.61 5.97 4.85
CA PRO A 115 4.23 4.80 5.46
C PRO A 115 4.51 3.76 4.35
N GLY A 116 5.79 3.36 4.25
CA GLY A 116 6.27 2.28 3.38
C GLY A 116 5.83 0.90 3.86
#